data_AF-A0A060BWS2-F1
#
_entry.id   AF-A0A060BWS2-F1
#
_cell.length_a   1.000
_cell.length_b   1.000
_cell.length_c   1.000
_cell.angle_alpha   90.00
_cell.angle_beta   90.00
_cell.angle_gamma   90.00
#
_symmetry.space_group_name_H-M   'P 1'
#
loop_
_entity.id
_entity.type
_entity.pdbx_description
1 polymer ?
#
loop_
_entity_poly.entity_id
_entity_poly.type
_entity_poly.pdbx_seq_one_letter_code
_entity_poly.pdbx_strand_id
1 'polypeptide(L)'
;MANAIVEADPNVSVLILSGSPVIGSYEFRSGIDFVRIPGVVKLIDGDYDSANLRVGVEHTLEMRTRIIRDTADIYRPHLFIVDKEPTGLRGEVLPALRLLKERGTPLVLGLRDVMDDPRGACRGVGSARHVVPTLRDLYDEIWIYGL
;
A
#
# COMPACT_ATOMS: atom_id res chain seq x y z
N MET A 1 -5.60 -12.75 -2.34
CA MET A 1 -4.14 -12.81 -2.55
C MET A 1 -3.41 -13.39 -1.34
N ALA A 2 -3.33 -12.70 -0.19
CA ALA A 2 -2.55 -13.18 0.97
C ALA A 2 -2.84 -14.63 1.39
N ASN A 3 -4.13 -15.00 1.57
CA ASN A 3 -4.53 -16.38 1.88
C ASN A 3 -4.06 -17.41 0.83
N ALA A 4 -4.05 -17.04 -0.46
CA ALA A 4 -3.60 -17.94 -1.53
C ALA A 4 -2.07 -18.09 -1.54
N ILE A 5 -1.32 -17.04 -1.18
CA ILE A 5 0.16 -17.09 -1.09
C ILE A 5 0.59 -18.09 -0.01
N VAL A 6 0.04 -17.97 1.20
CA VAL A 6 0.39 -18.89 2.30
C VAL A 6 -0.17 -20.30 2.11
N GLU A 7 -1.23 -20.45 1.32
CA GLU A 7 -1.76 -21.77 0.94
C GLU A 7 -0.85 -22.47 -0.07
N ALA A 8 -0.25 -21.72 -0.99
CA ALA A 8 0.71 -22.26 -1.96
C ALA A 8 2.05 -22.63 -1.31
N ASP A 9 2.50 -21.88 -0.30
CA ASP A 9 3.69 -22.20 0.49
C ASP A 9 3.50 -21.87 1.98
N PRO A 10 3.33 -22.90 2.84
CA PRO A 10 3.16 -22.72 4.29
C PRO A 10 4.36 -22.09 5.02
N ASN A 11 5.53 -22.02 4.38
CA ASN A 11 6.71 -21.36 4.96
C ASN A 11 6.72 -19.85 4.73
N VAL A 12 5.82 -19.33 3.90
CA VAL A 12 5.69 -17.90 3.65
C VAL A 12 4.85 -17.25 4.74
N SER A 13 5.32 -16.11 5.23
CA SER A 13 4.54 -15.22 6.08
C SER A 13 4.16 -13.96 5.31
N VAL A 14 2.97 -13.40 5.59
CA VAL A 14 2.48 -12.16 4.98
C VAL A 14 2.09 -11.17 6.07
N LEU A 15 2.65 -9.97 6.01
CA LEU A 15 2.24 -8.84 6.85
C LEU A 15 1.49 -7.81 6.02
N ILE A 16 0.23 -7.53 6.37
CA ILE A 16 -0.62 -6.58 5.65
C ILE A 16 -0.60 -5.23 6.36
N LEU A 17 -0.26 -4.16 5.64
CA LEU A 17 -0.43 -2.78 6.12
C LEU A 17 -1.75 -2.23 5.57
N SER A 18 -2.72 -1.91 6.43
CA SER A 18 -4.04 -1.46 5.96
C SER A 18 -4.63 -0.34 6.79
N GLY A 19 -5.13 0.70 6.10
CA GLY A 19 -5.95 1.76 6.69
C GLY A 19 -7.43 1.43 6.76
N SER A 20 -7.84 0.26 6.24
CA SER A 20 -9.25 -0.13 6.17
C SER A 20 -9.81 -0.44 7.56
N PRO A 21 -10.98 0.11 7.92
CA PRO A 21 -11.57 -0.15 9.23
C PRO A 21 -12.00 -1.62 9.41
N VAL A 22 -12.22 -2.34 8.31
CA VAL A 22 -12.69 -3.73 8.31
C VAL A 22 -11.57 -4.78 8.22
N ILE A 23 -10.29 -4.37 8.26
CA ILE A 23 -9.17 -5.33 8.10
C ILE A 23 -9.23 -6.48 9.14
N GLY A 24 -9.63 -6.17 10.38
CA GLY A 24 -9.77 -7.17 11.44
C GLY A 24 -11.03 -8.02 11.37
N SER A 25 -11.91 -7.78 10.40
CA SER A 25 -13.14 -8.56 10.18
C SER A 25 -12.95 -9.69 9.16
N TYR A 26 -11.80 -9.77 8.49
CA TYR A 26 -11.49 -10.84 7.55
C TYR A 26 -10.90 -12.06 8.25
N GLU A 27 -11.14 -13.24 7.68
CA GLU A 27 -10.50 -14.49 8.10
C GLU A 27 -9.14 -14.65 7.41
N PHE A 28 -8.08 -14.64 8.21
CA PHE A 28 -6.72 -14.86 7.76
C PHE A 28 -6.24 -16.25 8.16
N ARG A 29 -5.58 -16.93 7.22
CA ARG A 29 -4.90 -18.20 7.49
C ARG A 29 -3.67 -17.97 8.38
N SER A 30 -3.20 -19.05 9.02
CA SER A 30 -1.92 -19.03 9.76
C SER A 30 -0.79 -18.52 8.87
N GLY A 31 0.13 -17.74 9.45
CA GLY A 31 1.21 -17.08 8.72
C GLY A 31 0.86 -15.71 8.16
N ILE A 32 -0.37 -15.22 8.38
CA ILE A 32 -0.79 -13.87 7.98
C ILE A 32 -1.09 -13.04 9.22
N ASP A 33 -0.54 -11.83 9.26
CA ASP A 33 -0.85 -10.82 10.26
C ASP A 33 -1.05 -9.44 9.60
N PHE A 34 -1.52 -8.45 10.35
CA PHE A 34 -1.73 -7.10 9.83
C PHE A 34 -1.38 -6.00 10.84
N VAL A 35 -0.87 -4.88 10.31
CA VAL A 35 -0.78 -3.62 11.05
C VAL A 35 -1.88 -2.70 10.54
N ARG A 36 -2.76 -2.30 11.46
CA ARG A 36 -3.76 -1.28 11.19
C ARG A 36 -3.09 0.10 11.28
N ILE A 37 -3.13 0.84 10.18
CA ILE A 37 -2.68 2.24 10.15
C ILE A 37 -3.88 3.19 10.26
N PRO A 38 -3.69 4.44 10.75
CA PRO A 38 -4.76 5.43 10.81
C PRO A 38 -5.47 5.60 9.47
N GLY A 39 -6.80 5.43 9.46
CA GLY A 39 -7.59 5.56 8.24
C GLY A 39 -7.77 7.02 7.79
N VAL A 40 -7.99 7.20 6.49
CA VAL A 40 -8.39 8.47 5.88
C VAL A 40 -9.66 8.28 5.08
N VAL A 41 -10.49 9.31 4.98
CA VAL A 41 -11.70 9.32 4.15
C VAL A 41 -11.56 10.38 3.08
N LYS A 42 -12.07 10.08 1.88
CA LYS A 42 -12.17 11.06 0.81
C LYS A 42 -13.45 11.86 1.01
N LEU A 43 -13.33 13.17 1.07
CA LEU A 43 -14.44 14.11 1.14
C LEU A 43 -15.06 14.33 -0.24
N ILE A 44 -16.27 14.90 -0.25
CA ILE A 44 -17.08 15.11 -1.46
C ILE A 44 -16.41 16.11 -2.43
N ASP A 45 -15.71 17.09 -1.88
CA ASP A 45 -14.92 18.08 -2.62
C ASP A 45 -13.62 17.50 -3.23
N GLY A 46 -13.28 16.26 -2.89
CA GLY A 46 -12.10 15.56 -3.37
C GLY A 46 -10.90 15.64 -2.43
N ASP A 47 -10.98 16.39 -1.34
CA ASP A 47 -9.96 16.42 -0.29
C ASP A 47 -10.01 15.17 0.58
N TYR A 48 -9.04 15.04 1.48
CA TYR A 48 -8.94 13.94 2.42
C TYR A 48 -8.99 14.45 3.86
N ASP A 49 -9.66 13.69 4.72
CA ASP A 49 -9.67 13.93 6.16
C ASP A 49 -9.34 12.66 6.95
N SER A 50 -8.92 12.84 8.20
CA SER A 50 -8.72 11.75 9.16
C SER A 50 -10.03 11.02 9.40
N ALA A 51 -10.04 9.69 9.24
CA ALA A 51 -11.28 8.92 9.34
C ALA A 51 -11.87 8.91 10.76
N ASN A 52 -11.00 8.80 11.79
CA ASN A 52 -11.43 8.62 13.18
C ASN A 52 -10.72 9.56 14.17
N LEU A 53 -9.52 10.01 13.84
CA LEU A 53 -8.72 10.84 14.73
C LEU A 53 -9.12 12.31 14.60
N ARG A 54 -9.17 13.03 15.73
CA ARG A 54 -9.38 14.48 15.77
C ARG A 54 -8.09 15.25 15.51
N VAL A 55 -7.40 14.91 14.42
CA VAL A 55 -6.16 15.56 13.97
C VAL A 55 -6.28 15.85 12.48
N GLY A 56 -5.56 16.87 12.01
CA GLY A 56 -5.55 17.20 10.59
C GLY A 56 -4.96 16.08 9.73
N VAL A 57 -5.38 16.03 8.46
CA VAL A 57 -4.98 15.00 7.50
C VAL A 57 -3.46 14.89 7.32
N GLU A 58 -2.72 16.01 7.35
CA GLU A 58 -1.25 16.01 7.24
C GLU A 58 -0.58 15.21 8.36
N HIS A 59 -1.07 15.36 9.60
CA HIS A 59 -0.54 14.61 10.74
C HIS A 59 -0.88 13.12 10.58
N THR A 60 -2.08 12.79 10.12
CA THR A 60 -2.46 11.41 9.82
C THR A 60 -1.58 10.79 8.74
N LEU A 61 -1.25 11.54 7.68
CA LEU A 61 -0.34 11.09 6.62
C LEU A 61 1.09 10.91 7.14
N GLU A 62 1.57 11.78 8.02
CA GLU A 62 2.88 11.61 8.67
C GLU A 62 2.93 10.31 9.49
N MET A 63 1.92 10.06 10.32
CA MET A 63 1.82 8.81 11.08
C MET A 63 1.80 7.59 10.17
N ARG A 64 0.97 7.61 9.12
CA ARG A 64 0.88 6.51 8.13
C ARG A 64 2.24 6.26 7.47
N THR A 65 2.91 7.32 7.00
CA THR A 65 4.23 7.24 6.37
C THR A 65 5.26 6.59 7.28
N ARG A 66 5.33 6.99 8.56
CA ARG A 66 6.28 6.42 9.52
C ARG A 66 5.95 4.98 9.86
N ILE A 67 4.68 4.65 10.11
CA ILE A 67 4.29 3.25 10.41
C ILE A 67 4.64 2.34 9.23
N ILE A 68 4.35 2.74 8.00
CA ILE A 68 4.67 1.96 6.80
C ILE A 68 6.17 1.74 6.67
N ARG A 69 6.96 2.83 6.74
CA ARG A 69 8.43 2.77 6.62
C ARG A 69 9.05 1.91 7.72
N ASP A 70 8.73 2.19 8.97
CA ASP A 70 9.41 1.57 10.11
C ASP A 70 8.99 0.10 10.26
N THR A 71 7.73 -0.23 9.91
CA THR A 71 7.30 -1.63 9.84
C THR A 71 8.04 -2.38 8.74
N ALA A 72 8.16 -1.80 7.53
CA ALA A 72 8.93 -2.41 6.44
C ALA A 72 10.42 -2.56 6.80
N ASP A 73 10.99 -1.59 7.52
CA ASP A 73 12.37 -1.64 7.99
C ASP A 73 12.60 -2.84 8.93
N ILE A 74 11.78 -2.95 9.98
CA ILE A 74 11.92 -3.97 11.01
C ILE A 74 11.55 -5.36 10.48
N TYR A 75 10.48 -5.45 9.70
CA TYR A 75 9.99 -6.72 9.15
C TYR A 75 10.96 -7.31 8.12
N ARG A 76 11.71 -6.47 7.40
CA ARG A 76 12.68 -6.87 6.36
C ARG A 76 12.07 -7.87 5.35
N PRO A 77 11.03 -7.47 4.61
CA PRO A 77 10.36 -8.37 3.69
C PRO A 77 11.29 -8.85 2.57
N HIS A 78 11.10 -10.10 2.16
CA HIS A 78 11.72 -10.65 0.95
C HIS A 78 11.03 -10.17 -0.34
N LEU A 79 9.81 -9.64 -0.24
CA LEU A 79 9.01 -9.10 -1.33
C LEU A 79 8.08 -8.04 -0.75
N PHE A 80 7.99 -6.87 -1.38
CA PHE A 80 7.08 -5.80 -0.96
C PHE A 80 6.10 -5.45 -2.08
N ILE A 81 4.81 -5.61 -1.79
CA ILE A 81 3.73 -5.37 -2.77
C ILE A 81 2.94 -4.13 -2.36
N VAL A 82 2.80 -3.17 -3.27
CA VAL A 82 1.89 -2.04 -3.12
C VAL A 82 0.64 -2.30 -3.96
N ASP A 83 -0.54 -2.39 -3.33
CA ASP A 83 -1.82 -2.55 -4.03
C ASP A 83 -2.32 -1.18 -4.52
N LYS A 84 -2.71 -1.12 -5.80
CA LYS A 84 -3.42 -0.03 -6.47
C LYS A 84 -2.61 1.24 -6.80
N GLU A 85 -2.18 2.02 -5.81
CA GLU A 85 -1.58 3.34 -6.04
C GLU A 85 -0.04 3.31 -5.88
N PRO A 86 0.75 3.59 -6.93
CA PRO A 86 2.22 3.41 -6.92
C PRO A 86 2.97 4.24 -5.87
N THR A 87 2.38 5.33 -5.40
CA THR A 87 2.98 6.19 -4.37
C THR A 87 2.24 6.08 -3.04
N GLY A 88 1.23 5.21 -2.94
CA GLY A 88 0.24 5.25 -1.87
C GLY A 88 -0.50 6.60 -1.83
N LEU A 89 -1.23 6.85 -0.75
CA LEU A 89 -1.91 8.11 -0.57
C LEU A 89 -0.90 9.24 -0.37
N ARG A 90 -0.86 10.20 -1.32
CA ARG A 90 0.02 11.38 -1.26
C ARG A 90 1.50 11.06 -1.02
N GLY A 91 2.00 9.93 -1.50
CA GLY A 91 3.42 9.60 -1.41
C GLY A 91 3.85 8.89 -0.13
N GLU A 92 2.91 8.49 0.74
CA GLU A 92 3.22 7.90 2.05
C GLU A 92 4.10 6.63 2.00
N VAL A 93 4.08 5.89 0.88
CA VAL A 93 4.86 4.65 0.73
C VAL A 93 6.28 4.91 0.19
N LEU A 94 6.54 6.10 -0.38
CA LEU A 94 7.82 6.41 -1.03
C LEU A 94 9.04 6.22 -0.12
N PRO A 95 9.01 6.60 1.17
CA PRO A 95 10.15 6.36 2.06
C PRO A 95 10.42 4.86 2.28
N ALA A 96 9.38 4.03 2.34
CA ALA A 96 9.53 2.58 2.46
C ALA A 96 10.08 1.97 1.17
N LEU A 97 9.55 2.37 0.01
CA LEU A 97 10.06 1.90 -1.29
C LEU A 97 11.54 2.23 -1.47
N ARG A 98 11.97 3.47 -1.19
CA ARG A 98 13.39 3.85 -1.30
C ARG A 98 14.27 3.04 -0.37
N LEU A 99 13.88 2.90 0.89
CA LEU A 99 14.61 2.10 1.89
C LEU A 99 14.78 0.64 1.43
N LEU A 100 13.71 0.02 0.95
CA LEU A 100 13.72 -1.37 0.53
C LEU A 100 14.47 -1.56 -0.81
N LYS A 101 14.40 -0.58 -1.72
CA LYS A 101 15.17 -0.58 -2.96
C LYS A 101 16.67 -0.56 -2.70
N GLU A 102 17.13 0.29 -1.76
CA GLU A 102 18.53 0.35 -1.33
C GLU A 102 19.02 -0.98 -0.74
N ARG A 103 18.10 -1.79 -0.18
CA ARG A 103 18.39 -3.12 0.36
C ARG A 103 18.33 -4.25 -0.68
N GLY A 104 17.91 -3.94 -1.92
CA GLY A 104 17.70 -4.94 -2.96
C GLY A 104 16.47 -5.83 -2.74
N THR A 105 15.50 -5.38 -1.92
CA THR A 105 14.21 -6.07 -1.80
C THR A 105 13.40 -5.87 -3.09
N PRO A 106 12.90 -6.93 -3.74
CA PRO A 106 12.00 -6.82 -4.89
C PRO A 106 10.73 -6.02 -4.54
N LEU A 107 10.44 -5.00 -5.36
CA LEU A 107 9.29 -4.11 -5.20
C LEU A 107 8.28 -4.33 -6.32
N VAL A 108 7.04 -4.66 -5.96
CA VAL A 108 5.98 -4.99 -6.90
C VAL A 108 4.83 -4.02 -6.78
N LEU A 109 4.38 -3.47 -7.90
CA LEU A 109 3.09 -2.79 -7.98
C LEU A 109 2.03 -3.79 -8.36
N GLY A 110 1.03 -3.94 -7.52
CA GLY A 110 -0.10 -4.78 -7.80
C GLY A 110 -1.31 -3.97 -8.29
N LEU A 111 -1.87 -4.35 -9.45
CA LEU A 111 -3.02 -3.72 -10.08
C LEU A 111 -4.16 -4.72 -10.26
N ARG A 112 -5.40 -4.24 -10.21
CA ARG A 112 -6.59 -5.08 -10.44
C ARG A 112 -7.01 -5.03 -11.90
N ASP A 113 -7.40 -6.17 -12.47
CA ASP A 113 -7.81 -6.29 -13.89
C ASP A 113 -9.06 -5.44 -14.21
N VAL A 114 -10.02 -5.39 -13.29
CA VAL A 114 -11.18 -4.47 -13.37
C VAL A 114 -10.91 -3.24 -12.51
N MET A 115 -10.56 -2.12 -13.15
CA MET A 115 -10.49 -0.82 -12.48
C MET A 115 -11.90 -0.24 -12.29
N ASP A 116 -12.35 -0.11 -11.05
CA ASP A 116 -13.53 0.70 -10.71
C ASP A 116 -13.24 2.17 -11.08
N ASP A 117 -13.79 2.61 -12.21
CA ASP A 117 -13.67 3.93 -12.83
C ASP A 117 -12.28 4.30 -13.41
N PRO A 118 -12.06 4.11 -14.73
CA PRO A 118 -10.82 4.56 -15.40
C PRO A 118 -10.57 6.07 -15.30
N ARG A 119 -11.60 6.90 -15.05
CA ARG A 119 -11.46 8.35 -14.87
C ARG A 119 -10.99 8.71 -13.46
N GLY A 120 -11.39 7.94 -12.45
CA GLY A 120 -10.97 8.09 -11.06
C GLY A 120 -9.52 7.69 -10.84
N ALA A 121 -9.08 6.58 -11.45
CA ALA A 121 -7.67 6.14 -11.44
C ALA A 121 -6.73 7.20 -12.05
N CYS A 122 -7.13 7.83 -13.17
CA CYS A 122 -6.34 8.90 -13.79
C CYS A 122 -6.36 10.22 -13.00
N ARG A 123 -7.36 10.48 -12.15
CA ARG A 123 -7.47 11.71 -11.33
C ARG A 123 -6.80 11.58 -9.96
N GLY A 124 -6.79 10.38 -9.36
CA GLY A 124 -6.04 10.07 -8.13
C GLY A 124 -4.53 10.06 -8.35
N VAL A 125 -4.11 9.78 -9.58
CA VAL A 125 -2.76 10.03 -10.11
C VAL A 125 -2.56 11.54 -10.26
N GLY A 126 -2.43 12.22 -9.12
CA GLY A 126 -1.98 13.60 -9.03
C GLY A 126 -0.59 13.72 -9.64
N SER A 127 -0.56 14.11 -10.92
CA SER A 127 0.61 14.22 -11.80
C SER A 127 1.12 12.89 -12.37
N ALA A 128 0.66 12.56 -13.58
CA ALA A 128 1.36 11.64 -14.49
C ALA A 128 2.89 11.94 -14.59
N ARG A 129 3.29 13.17 -14.25
CA ARG A 129 4.68 13.65 -14.16
C ARG A 129 5.54 12.91 -13.12
N HIS A 130 4.98 12.40 -12.02
CA HIS A 130 5.73 11.70 -10.96
C HIS A 130 5.50 10.19 -10.94
N VAL A 131 4.38 9.72 -11.50
CA VAL A 131 4.06 8.29 -11.55
C VAL A 131 5.01 7.53 -12.47
N VAL A 132 5.27 8.02 -13.68
CA VAL A 132 6.16 7.32 -14.64
C VAL A 132 7.60 7.17 -14.10
N PRO A 133 8.25 8.20 -13.54
CA PRO A 133 9.57 8.03 -12.91
C PRO A 133 9.53 7.08 -11.72
N THR A 134 8.51 7.15 -10.85
CA THR A 134 8.38 6.25 -9.69
C THR A 134 8.27 4.79 -10.14
N LEU A 135 7.42 4.52 -11.14
CA LEU A 135 7.27 3.18 -11.71
C LEU A 135 8.59 2.65 -12.28
N ARG A 136 9.32 3.48 -13.02
CA ARG A 136 10.59 3.09 -13.64
C ARG A 136 11.72 2.91 -12.63
N ASP A 137 11.80 3.78 -11.63
CA ASP A 137 12.99 3.90 -10.79
C ASP A 137 12.88 3.08 -9.49
N LEU A 138 11.66 2.79 -9.01
CA LEU A 138 11.45 2.06 -7.75
C LEU A 138 10.92 0.64 -7.97
N TYR A 139 9.91 0.44 -8.83
CA TYR A 139 9.30 -0.88 -8.99
C TYR A 139 10.11 -1.79 -9.91
N ASP A 140 10.22 -3.06 -9.52
CA ASP A 140 10.89 -4.11 -10.30
C ASP A 140 9.89 -4.85 -11.19
N GLU A 141 8.66 -5.05 -10.70
CA GLU A 141 7.59 -5.73 -11.44
C GLU A 141 6.23 -5.06 -11.24
N ILE A 142 5.33 -5.30 -12.21
CA ILE A 142 3.91 -4.93 -12.11
C ILE A 142 3.09 -6.22 -12.26
N TRP A 143 2.34 -6.56 -11.22
CA TRP A 143 1.47 -7.73 -11.22
C TRP A 143 0.03 -7.29 -11.42
N ILE A 144 -0.66 -7.89 -12.39
CA ILE A 144 -2.09 -7.67 -12.60
C ILE A 144 -2.82 -8.89 -12.05
N TYR A 145 -3.79 -8.67 -11.16
CA TYR A 145 -4.60 -9.72 -10.57
C TYR A 145 -6.09 -9.46 -10.76
N GLY A 146 -6.78 -10.50 -11.22
CA GLY A 146 -8.20 -10.48 -11.53
C GLY A 146 -8.47 -11.43 -12.68
N LEU A 147 -9.35 -12.41 -12.43
CA LEU A 147 -10.08 -13.29 -13.35
C LEU A 147 -11.26 -13.85 -12.57
#